data_AF-A0A4P5U3K7-F1
#
_entry.id   AF-A0A4P5U3K7-F1
#
_cell.length_a   1.000
_cell.length_b   1.000
_cell.length_c   1.000
_cell.angle_alpha   90.00
_cell.angle_beta   90.00
_cell.angle_gamma   90.00
#
_symmetry.space_group_name_H-M   'P 1'
#
loop_
_entity.id
_entity.type
_entity.pdbx_description
1 polymer ?
#
loop_
_entity_poly.entity_id
_entity_poly.type
_entity_poly.pdbx_seq_one_letter_code
_entity_poly.pdbx_strand_id
1 'polypeptide(L)'
;MQEIYQLFDEQEPFLKFKKFFTQYQLPFHKHSIPDHFLSHYEKERQEIIHNIKKKDTKNYATLLLNNARLFEVLHPLKIDRLLLGVYKKLEKHDGNISLLNTFKDDEKIQYTRSEIITGRLSVSHGAKIMNLPKKYRNILKSRFSEGEILMIDFKSLEPRVARYIANLTAPDDIYQDICDSLDFPVDRTVMKRAVISILYGLGEEMAIGEFSADKSRAIRLKVLEYFNINYILSLAMQRDASGYHQTHFGRPIKWSPDVHLHQVLNGYIQGTAVDVALAGFLWFTEQFNEEMLPLALIHDAMLVDVAQNSKEKFVKLINGGYNFKDFGHFPLNIETISHRKI
;
A
#
# COMPACT_ATOMS: atom_id res chain seq x y z
N MET A 1 4.59 11.46 -13.24
CA MET A 1 5.61 11.25 -14.30
C MET A 1 6.98 10.86 -13.75
N GLN A 2 7.57 11.59 -12.80
CA GLN A 2 8.90 11.26 -12.26
C GLN A 2 9.02 9.82 -11.72
N GLU A 3 7.99 9.33 -11.00
CA GLU A 3 7.97 7.93 -10.52
C GLU A 3 8.02 6.91 -11.66
N ILE A 4 7.38 7.18 -12.80
CA ILE A 4 7.39 6.29 -13.97
C ILE A 4 8.81 6.21 -14.54
N TYR A 5 9.48 7.34 -14.70
CA TYR A 5 10.86 7.38 -15.17
C TYR A 5 11.77 6.53 -14.27
N GLN A 6 11.65 6.69 -12.95
CA GLN A 6 12.42 5.91 -11.97
C GLN A 6 12.13 4.41 -12.04
N LEU A 7 10.86 4.02 -12.19
CA LEU A 7 10.47 2.61 -12.26
C LEU A 7 11.03 1.91 -13.50
N PHE A 8 11.06 2.60 -14.64
CA PHE A 8 11.49 2.02 -15.92
C PHE A 8 12.96 2.30 -16.31
N ASP A 9 13.78 2.80 -15.37
CA ASP A 9 15.18 3.22 -15.61
C ASP A 9 15.34 4.22 -16.74
N GLU A 10 14.39 5.14 -16.85
CA GLU A 10 14.50 6.27 -17.75
C GLU A 10 14.92 7.50 -16.97
N GLN A 11 15.74 8.34 -17.59
CA GLN A 11 16.09 9.63 -17.03
C GLN A 11 15.03 10.66 -17.40
N GLU A 12 14.54 11.44 -16.43
CA GLU A 12 13.66 12.56 -16.75
C GLU A 12 14.38 13.54 -17.70
N PRO A 13 13.79 13.87 -18.87
CA PRO A 13 14.40 14.81 -19.79
C PRO A 13 14.69 16.11 -19.06
N PHE A 14 15.87 16.69 -19.32
CA PHE A 14 16.23 18.02 -18.80
C PHE A 14 16.23 18.11 -17.27
N LEU A 15 16.48 17.00 -16.55
CA LEU A 15 16.57 16.95 -15.08
C LEU A 15 17.50 18.03 -14.48
N LYS A 16 18.57 18.41 -15.19
CA LYS A 16 19.48 19.50 -14.78
C LYS A 16 18.76 20.85 -14.65
N PHE A 17 17.84 21.16 -15.56
CA PHE A 17 17.05 22.39 -15.50
C PHE A 17 16.08 22.31 -14.34
N LYS A 18 15.34 21.22 -14.19
CA LYS A 18 14.44 21.03 -13.05
C LYS A 18 15.18 21.19 -11.70
N LYS A 19 16.39 20.64 -11.57
CA LYS A 19 17.27 20.82 -10.40
C LYS A 19 17.66 22.29 -10.18
N PHE A 20 18.07 22.99 -11.25
CA PHE A 20 18.36 24.43 -11.18
C PHE A 20 17.15 25.21 -10.66
N PHE A 21 15.98 25.07 -11.29
CA PHE A 21 14.76 25.78 -10.85
C PHE A 21 14.37 25.43 -9.41
N THR A 22 14.46 24.15 -9.01
CA THR A 22 14.20 23.71 -7.64
C THR A 22 15.15 24.35 -6.63
N GLN A 23 16.45 24.43 -6.95
CA GLN A 23 17.47 25.05 -6.10
C GLN A 23 17.17 26.53 -5.80
N TYR A 24 16.59 27.25 -6.77
CA TYR A 24 16.22 28.65 -6.62
C TYR A 24 14.74 28.85 -6.21
N GLN A 25 14.03 27.78 -5.83
CA GLN A 25 12.60 27.81 -5.48
C GLN A 25 11.71 28.42 -6.60
N LEU A 26 12.15 28.28 -7.85
CA LEU A 26 11.41 28.74 -9.02
C LEU A 26 10.52 27.63 -9.56
N PRO A 27 9.31 27.94 -10.04
CA PRO A 27 8.47 26.94 -10.67
C PRO A 27 9.07 26.52 -12.01
N PHE A 28 9.18 25.22 -12.23
CA PHE A 28 9.61 24.66 -13.51
C PHE A 28 8.39 24.38 -14.39
N HIS A 29 8.24 25.12 -15.47
CA HIS A 29 7.23 24.90 -16.50
C HIS A 29 7.90 24.55 -17.83
N LYS A 30 7.15 23.93 -18.75
CA LYS A 30 7.64 23.68 -20.13
C LYS A 30 8.12 24.98 -20.80
N HIS A 31 7.44 26.10 -20.52
CA HIS A 31 7.80 27.44 -21.00
C HIS A 31 9.03 28.05 -20.31
N SER A 32 9.53 27.42 -19.24
CA SER A 32 10.79 27.78 -18.59
C SER A 32 12.01 27.25 -19.36
N ILE A 33 11.80 26.38 -20.35
CA ILE A 33 12.84 25.85 -21.24
C ILE A 33 13.03 26.85 -22.39
N PRO A 34 14.26 27.32 -22.68
CA PRO A 34 14.50 28.21 -23.82
C PRO A 34 13.99 27.60 -25.13
N ASP A 35 13.40 28.41 -26.02
CA ASP A 35 12.73 27.92 -27.23
C ASP A 35 13.62 27.01 -28.10
N HIS A 36 14.91 27.31 -28.21
CA HIS A 36 15.87 26.51 -28.97
C HIS A 36 16.12 25.11 -28.37
N PHE A 37 15.80 24.89 -27.09
CA PHE A 37 15.84 23.58 -26.44
C PHE A 37 14.48 22.86 -26.46
N LEU A 38 13.38 23.53 -26.81
CA LEU A 38 12.04 22.95 -26.71
C LEU A 38 11.84 21.77 -27.67
N SER A 39 12.34 21.89 -28.90
CA SER A 39 12.29 20.81 -29.89
C SER A 39 13.11 19.60 -29.45
N HIS A 40 14.28 19.82 -28.84
CA HIS A 40 15.13 18.78 -28.27
C HIS A 40 14.45 18.09 -27.08
N TYR A 41 13.85 18.86 -26.18
CA TYR A 41 13.07 18.36 -25.04
C TYR A 41 11.93 17.45 -25.49
N GLU A 42 11.13 17.89 -26.46
CA GLU A 42 10.01 17.06 -26.94
C GLU A 42 10.52 15.79 -27.62
N LYS A 43 11.61 15.87 -28.40
CA LYS A 43 12.20 14.69 -29.03
C LYS A 43 12.67 13.66 -27.98
N GLU A 44 13.49 14.07 -27.01
CA GLU A 44 13.94 13.19 -25.91
C GLU A 44 12.75 12.62 -25.13
N ARG A 45 11.76 13.47 -24.82
CA ARG A 45 10.56 13.05 -24.09
C ARG A 45 9.78 11.98 -24.86
N GLN A 46 9.61 12.13 -26.17
CA GLN A 46 8.93 11.13 -26.99
C GLN A 46 9.71 9.82 -27.08
N GLU A 47 11.05 9.90 -27.19
CA GLU A 47 11.92 8.72 -27.16
C GLU A 47 11.79 7.96 -25.83
N ILE A 48 11.80 8.67 -24.69
CA ILE A 48 11.60 8.07 -23.37
C ILE A 48 10.20 7.46 -23.23
N ILE A 49 9.15 8.16 -23.69
CA ILE A 49 7.78 7.61 -23.67
C ILE A 49 7.71 6.34 -24.52
N HIS A 50 8.36 6.31 -25.69
CA HIS A 50 8.43 5.14 -26.54
C HIS A 50 9.16 3.97 -25.85
N ASN A 51 10.28 4.24 -25.19
CA ASN A 51 11.03 3.23 -24.42
C ASN A 51 10.20 2.67 -23.27
N ILE A 52 9.50 3.52 -22.51
CA ILE A 52 8.59 3.09 -21.44
C ILE A 52 7.52 2.17 -22.01
N LYS A 53 6.84 2.56 -23.11
CA LYS A 53 5.81 1.73 -23.74
C LYS A 53 6.34 0.37 -24.19
N LYS A 54 7.60 0.30 -24.64
CA LYS A 54 8.25 -0.96 -25.01
C LYS A 54 8.52 -1.85 -23.79
N LYS A 55 8.88 -1.26 -22.64
CA LYS A 55 9.15 -1.98 -21.38
C LYS A 55 7.87 -2.35 -20.63
N ASP A 56 6.84 -1.51 -20.71
CA ASP A 56 5.58 -1.63 -19.98
C ASP A 56 4.59 -2.59 -20.66
N THR A 57 4.97 -3.87 -20.72
CA THR A 57 4.23 -4.91 -21.44
C THR A 57 2.84 -5.20 -20.87
N LYS A 58 2.55 -4.78 -19.64
CA LYS A 58 1.27 -4.99 -18.95
C LYS A 58 0.51 -3.69 -18.68
N ASN A 59 0.93 -2.57 -19.26
CA ASN A 59 0.28 -1.26 -19.10
C ASN A 59 0.23 -0.78 -17.63
N TYR A 60 1.26 -1.12 -16.85
CA TYR A 60 1.41 -0.72 -15.45
C TYR A 60 1.51 0.79 -15.28
N ALA A 61 2.12 1.52 -16.22
CA ALA A 61 2.22 2.98 -16.15
C ALA A 61 0.82 3.64 -16.09
N THR A 62 -0.15 3.08 -16.81
CA THR A 62 -1.55 3.55 -16.76
C THR A 62 -2.18 3.27 -15.40
N LEU A 63 -1.99 2.07 -14.84
CA LEU A 63 -2.48 1.74 -13.50
C LEU A 63 -1.87 2.67 -12.44
N LEU A 64 -0.56 2.91 -12.52
CA LEU A 64 0.17 3.78 -11.60
C LEU A 64 -0.32 5.23 -11.68
N LEU A 65 -0.58 5.75 -12.88
CA LEU A 65 -1.14 7.09 -13.09
C LEU A 65 -2.57 7.19 -12.56
N ASN A 66 -3.41 6.19 -12.83
CA ASN A 66 -4.77 6.17 -12.33
C ASN A 66 -4.78 6.17 -10.79
N ASN A 67 -3.98 5.31 -10.17
CA ASN A 67 -3.85 5.25 -8.71
C ASN A 67 -3.27 6.54 -8.09
N ALA A 68 -2.57 7.38 -8.86
CA ALA A 68 -2.08 8.67 -8.35
C ALA A 68 -3.20 9.66 -8.05
N ARG A 69 -4.36 9.53 -8.72
CA ARG A 69 -5.56 10.35 -8.48
C ARG A 69 -6.04 10.23 -7.03
N LEU A 70 -5.79 9.09 -6.38
CA LEU A 70 -6.11 8.88 -4.97
C LEU A 70 -5.43 9.93 -4.08
N PHE A 71 -4.18 10.30 -4.38
CA PHE A 71 -3.44 11.27 -3.56
C PHE A 71 -3.96 12.71 -3.76
N GLU A 72 -4.56 12.99 -4.91
CA GLU A 72 -5.15 14.30 -5.22
C GLU A 72 -6.42 14.53 -4.40
N VAL A 73 -7.21 13.48 -4.16
CA VAL A 73 -8.47 13.57 -3.39
C VAL A 73 -8.29 13.51 -1.87
N LEU A 74 -7.09 13.19 -1.35
CA LEU A 74 -6.85 13.21 0.10
C LEU A 74 -6.99 14.62 0.68
N HIS A 75 -7.68 14.72 1.81
CA HIS A 75 -7.88 15.94 2.58
C HIS A 75 -6.83 16.08 3.70
N PRO A 76 -6.46 17.32 4.07
CA PRO A 76 -5.57 17.56 5.21
C PRO A 76 -6.10 16.98 6.51
N LEU A 77 -5.19 16.58 7.40
CA LEU A 77 -5.54 16.07 8.72
C LEU A 77 -5.96 17.23 9.64
N LYS A 78 -7.00 17.00 10.44
CA LYS A 78 -7.39 17.89 11.53
C LYS A 78 -6.92 17.28 12.85
N ILE A 79 -6.16 18.06 13.63
CA ILE A 79 -5.42 17.56 14.79
C ILE A 79 -5.99 18.14 16.10
N ASP A 80 -6.20 17.28 17.09
CA ASP A 80 -6.42 17.70 18.47
C ASP A 80 -5.10 18.19 19.08
N ARG A 81 -4.90 19.50 19.05
CA ARG A 81 -3.68 20.15 19.55
C ARG A 81 -3.49 19.96 21.05
N LEU A 82 -4.58 19.88 21.83
CA LEU A 82 -4.50 19.67 23.27
C LEU A 82 -3.99 18.27 23.55
N LEU A 83 -4.63 17.26 22.94
CA LEU A 83 -4.24 15.86 23.13
C LEU A 83 -2.84 15.59 22.59
N LEU A 84 -2.49 16.15 21.43
CA LEU A 84 -1.13 16.10 20.89
C LEU A 84 -0.12 16.69 21.89
N GLY A 85 -0.42 17.84 22.49
CA GLY A 85 0.41 18.47 23.52
C GLY A 85 0.58 17.60 24.76
N VAL A 86 -0.48 16.92 25.20
CA VAL A 86 -0.45 15.96 26.31
C VAL A 86 0.47 14.78 25.97
N TYR A 87 0.29 14.15 24.81
CA TYR A 87 1.13 13.02 24.42
C TYR A 87 2.59 13.38 24.25
N LYS A 88 2.90 14.57 23.70
CA LYS A 88 4.29 15.05 23.61
C LYS A 88 4.95 15.23 24.97
N LYS A 89 4.19 15.62 26.00
CA LYS A 89 4.72 15.78 27.38
C LYS A 89 4.87 14.45 28.13
N LEU A 90 4.00 13.48 27.87
CA LEU A 90 3.98 12.19 28.57
C LEU A 90 4.87 11.12 27.92
N GLU A 91 5.10 11.19 26.61
CA GLU A 91 5.95 10.23 25.90
C GLU A 91 7.41 10.42 26.31
N LYS A 92 8.09 9.30 26.56
CA LYS A 92 9.49 9.24 26.97
C LYS A 92 10.41 8.77 25.85
N HIS A 93 9.86 8.10 24.83
CA HIS A 93 10.64 7.60 23.72
C HIS A 93 10.87 8.68 22.65
N ASP A 94 12.12 9.13 22.48
CA ASP A 94 12.50 10.21 21.56
C ASP A 94 12.00 9.99 20.13
N GLY A 95 12.02 8.75 19.63
CA GLY A 95 11.51 8.42 18.31
C GLY A 95 10.00 8.71 18.17
N ASN A 96 9.22 8.49 19.23
CA ASN A 96 7.79 8.77 19.22
C ASN A 96 7.52 10.27 19.39
N ILE A 97 8.35 10.99 20.16
CA ILE A 97 8.27 12.46 20.26
C ILE A 97 8.54 13.10 18.90
N SER A 98 9.61 12.67 18.21
CA SER A 98 9.97 13.11 16.86
C SER A 98 8.82 12.87 15.88
N LEU A 99 8.20 11.69 15.97
CA LEU A 99 7.03 11.34 15.17
C LEU A 99 5.82 12.23 15.45
N LEU A 100 5.46 12.44 16.72
CA LEU A 100 4.37 13.34 17.13
C LEU A 100 4.62 14.79 16.67
N ASN A 101 5.89 15.21 16.56
CA ASN A 101 6.24 16.53 16.06
C ASN A 101 5.96 16.73 14.56
N THR A 102 5.76 15.65 13.80
CA THR A 102 5.38 15.75 12.38
C THR A 102 3.90 16.08 12.18
N PHE A 103 3.06 16.00 13.22
CA PHE A 103 1.63 16.25 13.10
C PHE A 103 1.33 17.75 13.26
N LYS A 104 0.88 18.35 12.16
CA LYS A 104 0.41 19.73 12.09
C LYS A 104 -1.04 19.75 11.60
N ASP A 105 -1.76 20.77 12.04
CA ASP A 105 -3.14 21.00 11.61
C ASP A 105 -3.16 21.42 10.14
N ASP A 106 -4.15 20.94 9.40
CA ASP A 106 -4.41 21.29 8.00
C ASP A 106 -3.24 21.05 7.03
N GLU A 107 -2.30 20.15 7.40
CA GLU A 107 -1.23 19.70 6.52
C GLU A 107 -1.66 18.46 5.71
N LYS A 108 -1.53 18.53 4.38
CA LYS A 108 -1.79 17.39 3.49
C LYS A 108 -0.56 16.49 3.42
N ILE A 109 -0.78 15.18 3.58
CA ILE A 109 0.29 14.19 3.46
C ILE A 109 0.60 13.95 1.98
N GLN A 110 1.88 13.94 1.64
CA GLN A 110 2.35 13.55 0.33
C GLN A 110 3.02 12.17 0.43
N TYR A 111 2.65 11.29 -0.49
CA TYR A 111 3.16 9.94 -0.58
C TYR A 111 4.10 9.78 -1.77
N THR A 112 5.01 8.82 -1.67
CA THR A 112 5.80 8.32 -2.81
C THR A 112 5.70 6.80 -2.87
N ARG A 113 5.76 6.27 -4.09
CA ARG A 113 5.71 4.83 -4.40
C ARG A 113 7.02 4.28 -4.94
N SER A 114 8.02 5.13 -5.18
CA SER A 114 9.28 4.71 -5.82
C SER A 114 10.40 4.39 -4.83
N GLU A 115 10.24 4.72 -3.55
CA GLU A 115 11.27 4.45 -2.52
C GLU A 115 11.32 2.98 -2.10
N ILE A 116 10.19 2.27 -2.17
CA ILE A 116 10.10 0.86 -1.77
C ILE A 116 9.91 0.01 -3.03
N ILE A 117 10.73 -1.03 -3.16
CA ILE A 117 10.72 -1.96 -4.31
C ILE A 117 9.31 -2.54 -4.55
N THR A 118 8.62 -2.93 -3.47
CA THR A 118 7.26 -3.46 -3.52
C THR A 118 6.19 -2.41 -3.81
N GLY A 119 6.53 -1.13 -3.92
CA GLY A 119 5.57 -0.05 -4.18
C GLY A 119 4.74 0.37 -2.98
N ARG A 120 4.98 -0.21 -1.80
CA ARG A 120 4.44 0.28 -0.54
C ARG A 120 4.71 1.78 -0.41
N LEU A 121 3.72 2.48 0.12
CA LEU A 121 3.80 3.92 0.29
C LEU A 121 4.80 4.28 1.39
N SER A 122 5.57 5.33 1.15
CA SER A 122 6.24 6.11 2.18
C SER A 122 5.75 7.55 2.15
N VAL A 123 5.86 8.23 3.29
CA VAL A 123 5.51 9.65 3.41
C VAL A 123 6.72 10.48 3.00
N SER A 124 6.60 11.22 1.89
CA SER A 124 7.64 12.14 1.42
C SER A 124 7.51 13.53 2.07
N HIS A 125 6.29 13.93 2.47
CA HIS A 125 6.03 15.19 3.15
C HIS A 125 4.79 15.14 4.07
N GLY A 126 4.81 15.94 5.13
CA GLY A 126 3.73 16.05 6.11
C GLY A 126 3.82 15.05 7.27
N ALA A 127 2.67 14.76 7.88
CA ALA A 127 2.58 13.87 9.04
C ALA A 127 2.98 12.42 8.70
N LYS A 128 3.89 11.84 9.49
CA LYS A 128 4.37 10.45 9.31
C LYS A 128 3.35 9.42 9.84
N ILE A 129 2.11 9.50 9.35
CA ILE A 129 0.97 8.69 9.82
C ILE A 129 1.22 7.18 9.75
N MET A 130 1.97 6.72 8.77
CA MET A 130 2.33 5.31 8.56
C MET A 130 3.01 4.70 9.79
N ASN A 131 3.75 5.51 10.56
CA ASN A 131 4.52 5.05 11.71
C ASN A 131 3.82 5.34 13.05
N LEU A 132 2.67 6.04 13.06
CA LEU A 132 2.00 6.48 14.29
C LEU A 132 1.48 5.28 15.10
N PRO A 133 2.00 5.04 16.33
CA PRO A 133 1.49 4.00 17.20
C PRO A 133 0.00 4.15 17.45
N LYS A 134 -0.72 3.02 17.54
CA LYS A 134 -2.17 2.98 17.72
C LYS A 134 -2.65 3.83 18.90
N LYS A 135 -1.93 3.81 20.03
CA LYS A 135 -2.21 4.61 21.24
C LYS A 135 -2.27 6.13 20.99
N TYR A 136 -1.68 6.62 19.91
CA TYR A 136 -1.64 8.05 19.58
C TYR A 136 -2.57 8.43 18.43
N ARG A 137 -3.26 7.49 17.78
CA ARG A 137 -4.07 7.81 16.61
C ARG A 137 -5.31 8.65 16.93
N ASN A 138 -5.75 8.69 18.19
CA ASN A 138 -6.83 9.56 18.64
C ASN A 138 -6.47 11.05 18.69
N ILE A 139 -5.24 11.46 18.35
CA ILE A 139 -4.94 12.88 18.05
C ILE A 139 -5.63 13.38 16.79
N LEU A 140 -6.06 12.47 15.92
CA LEU A 140 -6.88 12.81 14.76
C LEU A 140 -8.28 13.12 15.25
N LYS A 141 -8.86 14.24 14.80
CA LYS A 141 -10.22 14.64 15.16
C LYS A 141 -11.04 14.88 13.90
N SER A 142 -12.33 14.56 13.96
CA SER A 142 -13.25 14.88 12.87
C SER A 142 -13.36 16.39 12.66
N ARG A 143 -13.52 16.79 11.40
CA ARG A 143 -13.87 18.18 11.08
C ARG A 143 -15.34 18.48 11.23
N PHE A 144 -16.20 17.46 11.18
CA PHE A 144 -17.63 17.59 11.39
C PHE A 144 -17.93 17.66 12.89
N SER A 145 -18.97 18.40 13.28
CA SER A 145 -19.32 18.62 14.70
C SER A 145 -19.57 17.31 15.45
N GLU A 146 -20.23 16.36 14.78
CA GLU A 146 -20.60 15.03 15.28
C GLU A 146 -19.98 13.91 14.44
N GLY A 147 -18.93 14.19 13.67
CA GLY A 147 -18.28 13.17 12.85
C GLY A 147 -17.26 12.33 13.61
N GLU A 148 -16.80 11.30 12.93
CA GLU A 148 -15.82 10.34 13.44
C GLU A 148 -14.72 10.08 12.41
N ILE A 149 -13.53 9.75 12.90
CA ILE A 149 -12.46 9.23 12.03
C ILE A 149 -12.56 7.72 12.03
N LEU A 150 -12.88 7.16 10.87
CA LEU A 150 -12.96 5.72 10.63
C LEU A 150 -11.74 5.26 9.83
N MET A 151 -11.24 4.07 10.14
CA MET A 151 -10.21 3.39 9.38
C MET A 151 -10.85 2.19 8.68
N ILE A 152 -10.66 2.12 7.37
CA ILE A 152 -11.03 0.94 6.58
C ILE A 152 -9.78 0.17 6.21
N ASP A 153 -9.81 -1.15 6.35
CA ASP A 153 -8.63 -2.01 6.17
C ASP A 153 -9.02 -3.30 5.45
N PHE A 154 -8.22 -3.74 4.48
CA PHE A 154 -8.50 -4.96 3.75
C PHE A 154 -8.27 -6.20 4.62
N LYS A 155 -9.27 -7.08 4.73
CA LYS A 155 -9.17 -8.31 5.52
C LYS A 155 -8.20 -9.30 4.86
N SER A 156 -7.00 -9.44 5.43
CA SER A 156 -5.99 -10.41 4.97
C SER A 156 -5.65 -10.25 3.49
N LEU A 157 -5.36 -9.01 3.08
CA LEU A 157 -5.15 -8.64 1.69
C LEU A 157 -4.13 -9.53 0.97
N GLU A 158 -2.92 -9.64 1.52
CA GLU A 158 -1.81 -10.37 0.90
C GLU A 158 -2.12 -11.88 0.76
N PRO A 159 -2.65 -12.60 1.78
CA PRO A 159 -3.15 -13.97 1.61
C PRO A 159 -4.26 -14.12 0.54
N ARG A 160 -5.20 -13.17 0.46
CA ARG A 160 -6.26 -13.20 -0.57
C ARG A 160 -5.66 -13.03 -1.97
N VAL A 161 -4.76 -12.08 -2.12
CA VAL A 161 -4.03 -11.85 -3.38
C VAL A 161 -3.25 -13.09 -3.79
N ALA A 162 -2.57 -13.77 -2.86
CA ALA A 162 -1.86 -15.02 -3.16
C ALA A 162 -2.83 -16.10 -3.71
N ARG A 163 -4.00 -16.28 -3.09
CA ARG A 163 -5.04 -17.20 -3.58
C ARG A 163 -5.52 -16.83 -4.99
N TYR A 164 -5.82 -15.56 -5.22
CA TYR A 164 -6.32 -15.11 -6.52
C TYR A 164 -5.27 -15.19 -7.63
N ILE A 165 -4.00 -14.88 -7.35
CA ILE A 165 -2.89 -15.12 -8.28
C ILE A 165 -2.83 -16.60 -8.68
N ALA A 166 -3.05 -17.50 -7.73
CA ALA A 166 -3.09 -18.94 -7.98
C ALA A 166 -4.37 -19.43 -8.70
N ASN A 167 -5.25 -18.52 -9.14
CA ASN A 167 -6.58 -18.79 -9.71
C ASN A 167 -7.49 -19.58 -8.76
N LEU A 168 -7.34 -19.35 -7.45
CA LEU A 168 -8.15 -19.98 -6.41
C LEU A 168 -9.08 -18.94 -5.77
N THR A 169 -10.22 -19.39 -5.24
CA THR A 169 -11.13 -18.54 -4.47
C THR A 169 -10.55 -18.25 -3.08
N ALA A 170 -10.97 -17.16 -2.43
CA ALA A 170 -10.55 -16.84 -1.08
C ALA A 170 -11.76 -16.87 -0.12
N PRO A 171 -11.78 -17.74 0.91
CA PRO A 171 -12.87 -17.77 1.89
C PRO A 171 -12.89 -16.50 2.74
N ASP A 172 -13.95 -16.28 3.51
CA ASP A 172 -14.08 -15.13 4.42
C ASP A 172 -13.00 -15.14 5.52
N ASP A 173 -12.68 -16.32 6.06
CA ASP A 173 -11.60 -16.50 7.02
C ASP A 173 -10.55 -17.51 6.52
N ILE A 174 -9.53 -16.99 5.83
CA ILE A 174 -8.43 -17.81 5.28
C ILE A 174 -7.71 -18.62 6.36
N TYR A 175 -7.56 -18.08 7.58
CA TYR A 175 -6.78 -18.77 8.60
C TYR A 175 -7.57 -19.92 9.20
N GLN A 176 -8.88 -19.72 9.43
CA GLN A 176 -9.74 -20.78 9.91
C GLN A 176 -9.89 -21.89 8.87
N ASP A 177 -10.04 -21.54 7.59
CA ASP A 177 -10.14 -22.52 6.49
C ASP A 177 -8.91 -23.44 6.43
N ILE A 178 -7.70 -22.90 6.66
CA ILE A 178 -6.49 -23.73 6.76
C ILE A 178 -6.50 -24.59 8.03
N CYS A 179 -6.91 -24.04 9.18
CA CYS A 179 -7.01 -24.81 10.43
C CYS A 179 -7.96 -26.01 10.27
N ASP A 180 -9.13 -25.81 9.66
CA ASP A 180 -10.15 -26.83 9.48
C ASP A 180 -9.71 -27.94 8.52
N SER A 181 -8.68 -27.67 7.71
CA SER A 181 -8.10 -28.64 6.77
C SER A 181 -6.98 -29.52 7.37
N LEU A 182 -6.62 -29.32 8.64
CA LEU A 182 -5.58 -30.09 9.33
C LEU A 182 -6.20 -31.19 10.21
N ASP A 183 -5.48 -32.31 10.33
CA ASP A 183 -5.91 -33.45 11.16
C ASP A 183 -5.73 -33.23 12.68
N PHE A 184 -5.37 -32.01 13.09
CA PHE A 184 -5.19 -31.64 14.50
C PHE A 184 -5.56 -30.18 14.73
N PRO A 185 -6.04 -29.83 15.95
CA PRO A 185 -6.46 -28.48 16.25
C PRO A 185 -5.28 -27.51 16.24
N VAL A 186 -5.47 -26.38 15.57
CA VAL A 186 -4.53 -25.26 15.56
C VAL A 186 -5.30 -23.97 15.85
N ASP A 187 -4.80 -23.18 16.79
CA ASP A 187 -5.37 -21.86 17.06
C ASP A 187 -5.20 -20.93 15.85
N ARG A 188 -6.27 -20.20 15.52
CA ARG A 188 -6.31 -19.28 14.39
C ARG A 188 -5.21 -18.21 14.45
N THR A 189 -4.86 -17.72 15.63
CA THR A 189 -3.77 -16.74 15.82
C THR A 189 -2.41 -17.36 15.51
N VAL A 190 -2.20 -18.62 15.91
CA VAL A 190 -0.99 -19.38 15.56
C VAL A 190 -0.91 -19.59 14.04
N MET A 191 -2.01 -19.99 13.40
CA MET A 191 -2.08 -20.17 11.95
C MET A 191 -1.83 -18.85 11.20
N LYS A 192 -2.40 -17.74 11.66
CA LYS A 192 -2.14 -16.41 11.10
C LYS A 192 -0.66 -16.07 11.10
N ARG A 193 0.04 -16.29 12.23
CA ARG A 193 1.49 -16.08 12.30
C ARG A 193 2.23 -17.00 11.33
N ALA A 194 1.87 -18.29 11.29
CA ALA A 194 2.49 -19.26 10.39
C ALA A 194 2.36 -18.84 8.91
N VAL A 195 1.16 -18.45 8.47
CA VAL A 195 0.91 -17.97 7.11
C VAL A 195 1.76 -16.75 6.78
N ILE A 196 1.74 -15.72 7.63
CA ILE A 196 2.55 -14.50 7.45
C ILE A 196 4.02 -14.88 7.35
N SER A 197 4.51 -15.71 8.27
CA SER A 197 5.91 -16.09 8.32
C SER A 197 6.35 -16.93 7.10
N ILE A 198 5.50 -17.81 6.58
CA ILE A 198 5.78 -18.63 5.39
C ILE A 198 5.76 -17.78 4.12
N LEU A 199 4.76 -16.91 3.96
CA LEU A 199 4.69 -15.98 2.82
C LEU A 199 5.86 -14.99 2.82
N TYR A 200 6.43 -14.70 3.99
CA TYR A 200 7.55 -13.77 4.18
C TYR A 200 8.90 -14.40 4.46
N GLY A 201 9.03 -15.71 4.28
CA GLY A 201 10.33 -16.34 4.10
C GLY A 201 11.09 -16.71 5.36
N LEU A 202 10.40 -16.94 6.48
CA LEU A 202 11.04 -17.65 7.59
C LEU A 202 11.18 -19.13 7.21
N GLY A 203 12.43 -19.62 7.28
CA GLY A 203 12.91 -20.86 6.67
C GLY A 203 12.31 -22.17 7.19
N GLU A 204 12.80 -23.28 6.63
CA GLU A 204 12.28 -24.65 6.84
C GLU A 204 12.33 -25.12 8.31
N GLU A 205 13.14 -24.47 9.15
CA GLU A 205 13.39 -24.83 10.54
C GLU A 205 12.51 -24.06 11.55
N MET A 206 11.47 -23.36 11.09
CA MET A 206 10.64 -22.59 12.01
C MET A 206 9.78 -23.50 12.90
N ALA A 207 10.03 -23.43 14.20
CA ALA A 207 9.07 -23.86 15.20
C ALA A 207 7.81 -22.97 15.12
N ILE A 208 6.66 -23.57 14.84
CA ILE A 208 5.38 -22.85 14.79
C ILE A 208 4.75 -22.94 16.18
N GLY A 209 4.94 -21.90 17.00
CA GLY A 209 4.44 -21.91 18.38
C GLY A 209 5.07 -23.04 19.21
N GLU A 210 4.25 -23.76 19.97
CA GLU A 210 4.67 -24.87 20.84
C GLU A 210 4.49 -26.26 20.18
N PHE A 211 4.28 -26.30 18.86
CA PHE A 211 4.09 -27.56 18.15
C PHE A 211 5.38 -28.36 18.01
N SER A 212 5.25 -29.70 17.98
CA SER A 212 6.36 -30.59 17.61
C SER A 212 6.84 -30.30 16.17
N ALA A 213 8.04 -30.78 15.83
CA ALA A 213 8.60 -30.65 14.49
C ALA A 213 7.66 -31.19 13.41
N ASP A 214 7.04 -32.36 13.64
CA ASP A 214 6.11 -32.99 12.70
C ASP A 214 4.87 -32.14 12.45
N LYS A 215 4.27 -31.60 13.51
CA LYS A 215 3.09 -30.71 13.39
C LYS A 215 3.45 -29.38 12.71
N SER A 216 4.61 -28.80 13.04
CA SER A 216 5.11 -27.59 12.36
C SER A 216 5.33 -27.84 10.87
N ARG A 217 5.90 -29.00 10.51
CA ARG A 217 6.06 -29.44 9.11
C ARG A 217 4.71 -29.63 8.42
N ALA A 218 3.74 -30.26 9.08
CA ALA A 218 2.39 -30.45 8.52
C ALA A 218 1.69 -29.11 8.23
N ILE A 219 1.74 -28.16 9.18
CA ILE A 219 1.23 -26.79 8.97
C ILE A 219 1.92 -26.14 7.78
N ARG A 220 3.26 -26.21 7.71
CA ARG A 220 4.03 -25.62 6.61
C ARG A 220 3.60 -26.18 5.26
N LEU A 221 3.59 -27.51 5.12
CA LEU A 221 3.17 -28.16 3.88
C LEU A 221 1.75 -27.76 3.49
N LYS A 222 0.84 -27.70 4.47
CA LYS A 222 -0.54 -27.29 4.22
C LYS A 222 -0.66 -25.86 3.73
N VAL A 223 0.09 -24.92 4.33
CA VAL A 223 0.13 -23.52 3.87
C VAL A 223 0.71 -23.42 2.44
N LEU A 224 1.80 -24.12 2.14
CA LEU A 224 2.42 -24.11 0.81
C LEU A 224 1.47 -24.64 -0.27
N GLU A 225 0.77 -25.74 0.03
CA GLU A 225 -0.27 -26.33 -0.82
C GLU A 225 -1.44 -25.37 -1.00
N TYR A 226 -1.95 -24.83 0.12
CA TYR A 226 -3.15 -23.99 0.15
C TYR A 226 -3.03 -22.74 -0.73
N PHE A 227 -1.85 -22.11 -0.77
CA PHE A 227 -1.58 -20.95 -1.62
C PHE A 227 -0.97 -21.30 -2.98
N ASN A 228 -0.70 -22.58 -3.25
CA ASN A 228 0.04 -23.03 -4.44
C ASN A 228 1.33 -22.22 -4.67
N ILE A 229 2.18 -22.16 -3.64
CA ILE A 229 3.36 -21.27 -3.61
C ILE A 229 4.32 -21.55 -4.77
N ASN A 230 4.46 -22.80 -5.19
CA ASN A 230 5.32 -23.16 -6.32
C ASN A 230 4.84 -22.51 -7.62
N TYR A 231 3.53 -22.46 -7.85
CA TYR A 231 2.97 -21.77 -9.01
C TYR A 231 3.20 -20.27 -8.94
N ILE A 232 2.91 -19.62 -7.81
CA ILE A 232 3.15 -18.18 -7.64
C ILE A 232 4.63 -17.85 -7.85
N LEU A 233 5.54 -18.65 -7.27
CA LEU A 233 6.97 -18.46 -7.44
C LEU A 233 7.39 -18.60 -8.91
N SER A 234 6.81 -19.55 -9.65
CA SER A 234 7.07 -19.70 -11.09
C SER A 234 6.69 -18.45 -11.88
N LEU A 235 5.61 -17.75 -11.50
CA LEU A 235 5.22 -16.48 -12.09
C LEU A 235 6.16 -15.35 -11.66
N ALA A 236 6.48 -15.28 -10.36
CA ALA A 236 7.36 -14.25 -9.80
C ALA A 236 8.80 -14.30 -10.34
N MET A 237 9.25 -15.49 -10.74
CA MET A 237 10.57 -15.71 -11.33
C MET A 237 10.64 -15.34 -12.82
N GLN A 238 9.50 -15.12 -13.49
CA GLN A 238 9.50 -14.67 -14.88
C GLN A 238 10.14 -13.28 -14.98
N ARG A 239 10.91 -13.09 -16.06
CA ARG A 239 11.56 -11.82 -16.39
C ARG A 239 10.99 -11.26 -17.67
N ASP A 240 10.86 -9.95 -17.72
CA ASP A 240 10.51 -9.25 -18.94
C ASP A 240 11.69 -9.18 -19.92
N ALA A 241 11.46 -8.56 -21.09
CA ALA A 241 12.49 -8.39 -22.11
C ALA A 241 13.68 -7.52 -21.66
N SER A 242 13.53 -6.76 -20.57
CA SER A 242 14.60 -5.95 -19.96
C SER A 242 15.34 -6.72 -18.84
N GLY A 243 14.94 -7.96 -18.56
CA GLY A 243 15.53 -8.78 -17.50
C GLY A 243 14.97 -8.49 -16.10
N TYR A 244 13.93 -7.67 -15.97
CA TYR A 244 13.32 -7.36 -14.67
C TYR A 244 12.26 -8.38 -14.30
N HIS A 245 12.19 -8.68 -13.01
CA HIS A 245 11.03 -9.34 -12.44
C HIS A 245 9.86 -8.34 -12.44
N GLN A 246 8.63 -8.83 -12.49
CA GLN A 246 7.45 -7.97 -12.49
C GLN A 246 6.41 -8.48 -11.50
N THR A 247 5.61 -7.60 -10.91
CA THR A 247 4.39 -8.00 -10.18
C THR A 247 3.33 -8.55 -11.16
N HIS A 248 2.20 -9.00 -10.62
CA HIS A 248 1.07 -9.45 -11.44
C HIS A 248 0.66 -8.40 -12.49
N PHE A 249 0.56 -7.13 -12.08
CA PHE A 249 0.17 -6.01 -12.95
C PHE A 249 1.32 -5.37 -13.74
N GLY A 250 2.55 -5.89 -13.61
CA GLY A 250 3.67 -5.41 -14.42
C GLY A 250 4.55 -4.36 -13.77
N ARG A 251 4.44 -4.15 -12.46
CA ARG A 251 5.40 -3.27 -11.75
C ARG A 251 6.80 -3.87 -11.87
N PRO A 252 7.79 -3.15 -12.44
CA PRO A 252 9.16 -3.63 -12.46
C PRO A 252 9.74 -3.76 -11.05
N ILE A 253 10.34 -4.90 -10.76
CA ILE A 253 11.04 -5.20 -9.52
C ILE A 253 12.49 -5.53 -9.84
N LYS A 254 13.40 -4.74 -9.26
CA LYS A 254 14.84 -4.90 -9.41
C LYS A 254 15.37 -5.57 -8.16
N TRP A 255 15.75 -6.83 -8.32
CA TRP A 255 16.39 -7.59 -7.28
C TRP A 255 17.91 -7.52 -7.43
N SER A 256 18.61 -7.64 -6.30
CA SER A 256 20.05 -7.90 -6.33
C SER A 256 20.31 -9.30 -6.90
N PRO A 257 21.50 -9.56 -7.48
CA PRO A 257 21.84 -10.87 -8.04
C PRO A 257 21.74 -12.04 -7.04
N ASP A 258 21.88 -11.75 -5.74
CA ASP A 258 21.88 -12.68 -4.61
C ASP A 258 20.53 -12.78 -3.89
N VAL A 259 19.45 -12.23 -4.46
CA VAL A 259 18.11 -12.27 -3.86
C VAL A 259 17.67 -13.70 -3.57
N HIS A 260 17.12 -13.92 -2.37
CA HIS A 260 16.55 -15.20 -2.03
C HIS A 260 15.14 -15.38 -2.62
N LEU A 261 14.77 -16.61 -3.00
CA LEU A 261 13.46 -16.92 -3.59
C LEU A 261 12.27 -16.42 -2.75
N HIS A 262 12.38 -16.46 -1.43
CA HIS A 262 11.33 -15.96 -0.55
C HIS A 262 11.13 -14.44 -0.65
N GLN A 263 12.20 -13.68 -0.92
CA GLN A 263 12.10 -12.24 -1.13
C GLN A 263 11.44 -11.94 -2.47
N VAL A 264 11.74 -12.73 -3.51
CA VAL A 264 11.08 -12.64 -4.82
C VAL A 264 9.58 -12.90 -4.70
N LEU A 265 9.19 -13.99 -4.03
CA LEU A 265 7.80 -14.33 -3.76
C LEU A 265 7.08 -13.23 -2.98
N ASN A 266 7.68 -12.77 -1.88
CA ASN A 266 7.18 -11.69 -1.05
C ASN A 266 6.94 -10.43 -1.89
N GLY A 267 7.96 -9.96 -2.62
CA GLY A 267 7.84 -8.73 -3.39
C GLY A 267 6.78 -8.82 -4.48
N TYR A 268 6.61 -10.01 -5.09
CA TYR A 268 5.54 -10.26 -6.06
C TYR A 268 4.14 -10.15 -5.43
N ILE A 269 3.90 -10.81 -4.30
CA ILE A 269 2.61 -10.79 -3.60
C ILE A 269 2.32 -9.40 -3.03
N GLN A 270 3.27 -8.83 -2.29
CA GLN A 270 3.11 -7.52 -1.66
C GLN A 270 2.91 -6.41 -2.69
N GLY A 271 3.70 -6.41 -3.77
CA GLY A 271 3.54 -5.39 -4.81
C GLY A 271 2.20 -5.48 -5.51
N THR A 272 1.75 -6.70 -5.80
CA THR A 272 0.41 -6.93 -6.33
C THR A 272 -0.68 -6.47 -5.35
N ALA A 273 -0.52 -6.76 -4.05
CA ALA A 273 -1.45 -6.35 -3.01
C ALA A 273 -1.55 -4.83 -2.88
N VAL A 274 -0.44 -4.10 -2.94
CA VAL A 274 -0.44 -2.63 -2.92
C VAL A 274 -1.24 -2.07 -4.10
N ASP A 275 -1.03 -2.60 -5.31
CA ASP A 275 -1.75 -2.13 -6.49
C ASP A 275 -3.28 -2.36 -6.35
N VAL A 276 -3.70 -3.51 -5.79
CA VAL A 276 -5.11 -3.80 -5.47
C VAL A 276 -5.66 -2.83 -4.42
N ALA A 277 -4.91 -2.59 -3.33
CA ALA A 277 -5.36 -1.69 -2.27
C ALA A 277 -5.58 -0.27 -2.78
N LEU A 278 -4.64 0.27 -3.56
CA LEU A 278 -4.74 1.61 -4.12
C LEU A 278 -5.91 1.73 -5.11
N ALA A 279 -6.11 0.71 -5.96
CA ALA A 279 -7.25 0.70 -6.87
C ALA A 279 -8.59 0.64 -6.11
N GLY A 280 -8.66 -0.17 -5.05
CA GLY A 280 -9.84 -0.27 -4.19
C GLY A 280 -10.14 1.04 -3.44
N PHE A 281 -9.12 1.67 -2.86
CA PHE A 281 -9.29 2.96 -2.20
C PHE A 281 -9.73 4.05 -3.17
N LEU A 282 -9.13 4.11 -4.37
CA LEU A 282 -9.60 5.04 -5.39
C LEU A 282 -11.07 4.81 -5.73
N TRP A 283 -11.48 3.55 -5.94
CA TRP A 283 -12.87 3.20 -6.19
C TRP A 283 -13.80 3.66 -5.07
N PHE A 284 -13.44 3.44 -3.81
CA PHE A 284 -14.22 3.93 -2.67
C PHE A 284 -14.33 5.45 -2.66
N THR A 285 -13.24 6.17 -2.91
CA THR A 285 -13.26 7.64 -2.94
C THR A 285 -14.15 8.20 -4.05
N GLU A 286 -14.32 7.48 -5.16
CA GLU A 286 -15.25 7.87 -6.23
C GLU A 286 -16.73 7.69 -5.81
N GLN A 287 -17.01 6.92 -4.74
CA GLN A 287 -18.36 6.76 -4.18
C GLN A 287 -18.65 7.72 -3.02
N PHE A 288 -17.62 8.40 -2.50
CA PHE A 288 -17.74 9.32 -1.37
C PHE A 288 -18.39 10.65 -1.80
N ASN A 289 -19.09 11.26 -0.86
CA ASN A 289 -19.63 12.62 -0.99
C ASN A 289 -18.85 13.59 -0.07
N GLU A 290 -19.28 14.84 -0.01
CA GLU A 290 -18.71 15.89 0.83
C GLU A 290 -18.72 15.60 2.35
N GLU A 291 -19.47 14.57 2.77
CA GLU A 291 -19.57 14.10 4.16
C GLU A 291 -18.66 12.90 4.46
N MET A 292 -17.86 12.43 3.49
CA MET A 292 -16.94 11.30 3.60
C MET A 292 -15.58 11.68 3.01
N LEU A 293 -14.68 12.19 3.84
CA LEU A 293 -13.43 12.78 3.36
C LEU A 293 -12.25 11.82 3.57
N PRO A 294 -11.63 11.29 2.49
CA PRO A 294 -10.46 10.45 2.64
C PRO A 294 -9.30 11.31 3.14
N LEU A 295 -8.61 10.86 4.18
CA LEU A 295 -7.62 11.65 4.90
C LEU A 295 -6.20 11.20 4.60
N ALA A 296 -5.95 9.91 4.76
CA ALA A 296 -4.62 9.34 4.75
C ALA A 296 -4.66 7.83 4.51
N LEU A 297 -3.57 7.32 3.98
CA LEU A 297 -3.32 5.89 3.81
C LEU A 297 -2.32 5.43 4.89
N ILE A 298 -2.53 4.22 5.40
CA ILE A 298 -1.70 3.51 6.38
C ILE A 298 -1.55 2.07 5.89
N HIS A 299 -0.48 1.79 5.15
CA HIS A 299 -0.25 0.47 4.52
C HIS A 299 -1.45 0.06 3.63
N ASP A 300 -2.16 -0.99 4.00
CA ASP A 300 -3.37 -1.53 3.38
C ASP A 300 -4.68 -1.02 4.02
N ALA A 301 -4.59 0.08 4.77
CA ALA A 301 -5.73 0.79 5.35
C ALA A 301 -5.84 2.26 4.89
N MET A 302 -7.06 2.81 4.94
CA MET A 302 -7.35 4.22 4.67
C MET A 302 -8.14 4.84 5.83
N LEU A 303 -7.74 6.04 6.24
CA LEU A 303 -8.47 6.88 7.17
C LEU A 303 -9.47 7.76 6.43
N VAL A 304 -10.68 7.87 6.96
CA VAL A 304 -11.78 8.67 6.40
C VAL A 304 -12.45 9.43 7.54
N ASP A 305 -12.68 10.72 7.33
CA ASP A 305 -13.49 11.58 8.20
C ASP A 305 -14.95 11.50 7.73
N VAL A 306 -15.84 10.99 8.58
CA VAL A 306 -17.22 10.70 8.20
C VAL A 306 -18.18 11.48 9.08
N ALA A 307 -19.05 12.29 8.47
CA ALA A 307 -20.12 12.96 9.19
C ALA A 307 -21.17 11.96 9.68
N GLN A 308 -21.81 12.24 10.81
CA GLN A 308 -22.78 11.33 11.44
C GLN A 308 -23.90 10.89 10.49
N ASN A 309 -24.44 11.82 9.69
CA ASN A 309 -25.53 11.56 8.75
C ASN A 309 -25.14 10.58 7.64
N SER A 310 -23.86 10.51 7.29
CA SER A 310 -23.33 9.64 6.25
C SER A 310 -22.77 8.31 6.78
N LYS A 311 -22.74 8.11 8.10
CA LYS A 311 -22.12 6.93 8.73
C LYS A 311 -22.76 5.61 8.31
N GLU A 312 -24.09 5.52 8.27
CA GLU A 312 -24.78 4.28 7.87
C GLU A 312 -24.48 3.92 6.40
N LYS A 313 -24.56 4.92 5.51
CA LYS A 313 -24.23 4.76 4.09
C LYS A 313 -22.77 4.34 3.91
N PHE A 314 -21.86 4.95 4.65
CA PHE A 314 -20.44 4.60 4.66
C PHE A 314 -20.24 3.14 5.08
N VAL A 315 -20.79 2.73 6.23
CA VAL A 315 -20.66 1.35 6.74
C VAL A 315 -21.23 0.34 5.75
N LYS A 316 -22.39 0.62 5.15
CA LYS A 316 -22.99 -0.26 4.13
C LYS A 316 -22.10 -0.40 2.90
N LEU A 317 -21.53 0.70 2.42
CA LEU A 317 -20.61 0.70 1.28
C LEU A 317 -19.37 -0.16 1.57
N ILE A 318 -18.72 0.05 2.72
CA ILE A 318 -17.48 -0.66 3.07
C ILE A 318 -17.73 -2.14 3.37
N ASN A 319 -18.85 -2.49 4.04
CA ASN A 319 -19.24 -3.88 4.27
C ASN A 319 -19.59 -4.62 2.98
N GLY A 320 -19.98 -3.89 1.93
CA GLY A 320 -20.17 -4.44 0.57
C GLY A 320 -18.85 -4.88 -0.09
N GLY A 321 -17.70 -4.52 0.49
CA GLY A 321 -16.37 -4.86 0.02
C GLY A 321 -16.02 -4.27 -1.34
N TYR A 322 -14.93 -4.76 -1.93
CA TYR A 322 -14.42 -4.33 -3.22
C TYR A 322 -14.28 -5.51 -4.18
N ASN A 323 -14.89 -5.42 -5.35
CA ASN A 323 -14.72 -6.42 -6.41
C ASN A 323 -13.68 -5.91 -7.41
N PHE A 324 -12.54 -6.59 -7.50
CA PHE A 324 -11.49 -6.22 -8.42
C PHE A 324 -11.58 -7.05 -9.70
N LYS A 325 -11.58 -6.39 -10.87
CA LYS A 325 -11.87 -7.03 -12.16
C LYS A 325 -10.97 -8.23 -12.48
N ASP A 326 -9.67 -8.12 -12.21
CA ASP A 326 -8.70 -9.18 -12.53
C ASP A 326 -8.65 -10.26 -11.46
N PHE A 327 -9.29 -10.03 -10.32
CA PHE A 327 -9.39 -10.97 -9.20
C PHE A 327 -10.86 -11.16 -8.82
N GLY A 328 -11.14 -11.27 -7.52
CA GLY A 328 -12.48 -11.45 -6.99
C GLY A 328 -12.80 -10.41 -5.92
N HIS A 329 -13.52 -10.88 -4.92
CA HIS A 329 -14.02 -10.08 -3.83
C HIS A 329 -12.97 -9.85 -2.73
N PHE A 330 -12.84 -8.62 -2.28
CA PHE A 330 -11.99 -8.21 -1.17
C PHE A 330 -12.83 -7.56 -0.07
N PRO A 331 -13.07 -8.25 1.05
CA PRO A 331 -13.82 -7.69 2.16
C PRO A 331 -12.93 -6.78 3.03
N LEU A 332 -13.56 -5.80 3.69
CA LEU A 332 -12.88 -4.83 4.54
C LEU A 332 -13.36 -4.92 6.01
N ASN A 333 -12.53 -4.42 6.91
CA ASN A 333 -12.86 -4.09 8.29
C ASN A 333 -13.07 -2.59 8.44
N ILE A 334 -13.87 -2.19 9.43
CA ILE A 334 -14.01 -0.79 9.86
C ILE A 334 -13.59 -0.71 11.33
N GLU A 335 -12.69 0.20 11.66
CA GLU A 335 -12.28 0.53 13.02
C GLU A 335 -12.51 2.02 13.28
N THR A 336 -13.13 2.40 14.40
CA THR A 336 -13.17 3.81 14.79
C THR A 336 -11.89 4.21 15.50
N ILE A 337 -11.25 5.28 15.02
CA ILE A 337 -9.99 5.80 15.54
C ILE A 337 -10.21 6.90 16.58
N SER A 338 -11.19 7.77 16.36
CA SER A 338 -11.53 8.84 17.28
C SER A 338 -13.05 9.00 17.37
N HIS A 339 -13.55 8.98 18.60
CA HIS A 339 -14.92 9.35 18.96
C HIS A 339 -14.88 10.64 19.75
N ARG A 340 -15.73 11.61 19.41
CA ARG A 340 -15.99 12.74 20.30
C ARG A 340 -16.97 12.26 21.36
N LYS A 341 -16.48 11.79 22.52
CA LYS A 341 -17.32 11.79 23.73
C LYS A 341 -17.36 13.24 24.21
N ILE A 342 -18.49 13.90 23.97
CA ILE A 342 -18.80 15.20 24.59
C ILE A 342 -18.85 14.99 26.10
#